data_AF-A0A7W1HX78-F1
#
_entry.id   AF-A0A7W1HX78-F1
#
_cell.length_a   1.000
_cell.length_b   1.000
_cell.length_c   1.000
_cell.angle_alpha   90.00
_cell.angle_beta   90.00
_cell.angle_gamma   90.00
#
_symmetry.space_group_name_H-M   'P 1'
#
loop_
_entity.id
_entity.type
_entity.pdbx_description
1 polymer ?
#
loop_
_entity_poly.entity_id
_entity_poly.type
_entity_poly.pdbx_seq_one_letter_code
_entity_poly.pdbx_strand_id
1 'polypeptide(L)'
;MKYEIEIRKRAEKDLSSIRKSDAQRIADSIFALEDGLTGDIKRLTNFSPEYRLRIGDWRILFEKSENKVIIYRILHRREAYR
;
A
#
# COMPACT_ATOMS: atom_id res chain seq x y z
N MET A 1 -0.81 -18.55 -6.38
CA MET A 1 0.49 -17.84 -6.46
C MET A 1 0.54 -16.93 -5.26
N LYS A 2 1.64 -16.90 -4.51
CA LYS A 2 1.82 -15.98 -3.38
C LYS A 2 2.80 -14.88 -3.76
N TYR A 3 2.45 -13.63 -3.45
CA TYR A 3 3.35 -12.49 -3.53
C TYR A 3 4.16 -12.36 -2.23
N GLU A 4 5.44 -12.06 -2.35
CA GLU A 4 6.28 -11.61 -1.23
C GLU A 4 6.02 -10.11 -1.01
N ILE A 5 5.69 -9.72 0.22
CA ILE A 5 5.51 -8.31 0.57
C ILE A 5 6.84 -7.71 1.00
N GLU A 6 7.29 -6.68 0.29
CA GLU A 6 8.41 -5.83 0.70
C GLU A 6 7.88 -4.46 1.13
N ILE A 7 8.18 -4.04 2.36
CA ILE A 7 7.80 -2.71 2.86
C ILE A 7 9.06 -1.84 2.89
N ARG A 8 9.08 -0.74 2.12
CA ARG A 8 10.20 0.19 2.13
C ARG A 8 10.22 0.97 3.45
N LYS A 9 11.43 1.36 3.89
CA LYS A 9 11.64 2.15 5.13
C LYS A 9 10.75 3.40 5.26
N ARG A 10 10.37 4.03 4.14
CA ARG A 10 9.44 5.18 4.16
C ARG A 10 8.02 4.75 4.50
N ALA A 11 7.52 3.66 3.91
CA ALA A 11 6.22 3.10 4.26
C ALA A 11 6.17 2.60 5.71
N GLU A 12 7.25 2.02 6.24
CA GLU A 12 7.33 1.65 7.66
C GLU A 12 7.18 2.87 8.59
N LYS A 13 7.88 3.95 8.26
CA LYS A 13 7.76 5.23 8.98
C LYS A 13 6.39 5.87 8.83
N ASP A 14 5.82 5.81 7.64
CA ASP A 14 4.47 6.28 7.40
C ASP A 14 3.51 5.50 8.33
N LEU A 15 3.56 4.16 8.32
CA LEU A 15 2.70 3.29 9.14
C LEU A 15 2.83 3.53 10.64
N SER A 16 4.04 3.73 11.15
CA SER A 16 4.28 3.95 12.58
C SER A 16 3.73 5.28 13.10
N SER A 17 3.49 6.24 12.21
CA SER A 17 2.87 7.53 12.54
C SER A 17 1.32 7.47 12.57
N ILE A 18 0.73 6.37 12.10
CA ILE A 18 -0.71 6.18 11.99
C ILE A 18 -1.29 5.70 13.32
N ARG A 19 -2.51 6.13 13.65
CA ARG A 19 -3.24 5.61 14.82
C ARG A 19 -3.40 4.09 14.72
N LYS A 20 -3.18 3.38 15.83
CA LYS A 20 -3.15 1.91 15.90
C LYS A 20 -4.31 1.21 15.17
N SER A 21 -5.54 1.72 15.29
CA SER A 21 -6.72 1.12 14.65
C SER A 21 -6.75 1.25 13.13
N ASP A 22 -6.19 2.33 12.57
CA ASP A 22 -6.00 2.50 11.13
C ASP A 22 -4.79 1.70 10.65
N ALA A 23 -3.69 1.74 11.40
CA ALA A 23 -2.46 1.00 11.10
C ALA A 23 -2.72 -0.51 10.99
N GLN A 24 -3.53 -1.07 11.90
CA GLN A 24 -3.90 -2.49 11.86
C GLN A 24 -4.68 -2.82 10.57
N ARG A 25 -5.71 -2.04 10.24
CA ARG A 25 -6.50 -2.23 9.00
C ARG A 25 -5.63 -2.15 7.74
N ILE A 26 -4.66 -1.24 7.75
CA ILE A 26 -3.68 -1.10 6.67
C ILE A 26 -2.79 -2.33 6.57
N ALA A 27 -2.22 -2.78 7.69
CA ALA A 27 -1.36 -3.97 7.74
C ALA A 27 -2.11 -5.21 7.25
N ASP A 28 -3.32 -5.47 7.76
CA ASP A 28 -4.15 -6.61 7.37
C ASP A 28 -4.42 -6.62 5.86
N SER A 29 -4.71 -5.44 5.29
CA SER A 29 -4.95 -5.30 3.85
C SER A 29 -3.68 -5.46 3.01
N ILE A 30 -2.51 -5.06 3.54
CA ILE A 30 -1.21 -5.29 2.88
C ILE A 30 -0.90 -6.79 2.87
N PHE A 31 -1.12 -7.50 3.99
CA PHE A 31 -0.92 -8.95 4.05
C PHE A 31 -1.87 -9.70 3.12
N ALA A 32 -3.11 -9.24 2.95
CA ALA A 32 -4.05 -9.81 1.98
C ALA A 32 -3.55 -9.72 0.52
N LEU A 33 -2.59 -8.84 0.22
CA LEU A 33 -1.98 -8.78 -1.12
C LEU A 33 -1.08 -9.99 -1.41
N GLU A 34 -0.66 -10.76 -0.40
CA GLU A 34 0.10 -12.00 -0.60
C GLU A 34 -0.69 -12.98 -1.47
N ASP A 35 -2.00 -13.10 -1.25
CA ASP A 35 -2.84 -14.06 -1.94
C ASP A 35 -3.37 -13.53 -3.28
N GLY A 36 -3.12 -12.25 -3.58
CA GLY A 36 -3.52 -11.61 -4.83
C GLY A 36 -3.85 -10.13 -4.65
N LEU A 37 -3.87 -9.39 -5.76
CA LEU A 37 -4.29 -8.00 -5.76
C LEU A 37 -5.81 -7.90 -5.56
N THR A 38 -6.23 -7.78 -4.32
CA THR A 38 -7.64 -7.67 -3.90
C THR A 38 -7.95 -6.30 -3.31
N GLY A 39 -9.21 -5.87 -3.41
CA GLY A 39 -9.69 -4.59 -2.88
C GLY A 39 -9.78 -3.45 -3.90
N ASP A 40 -9.89 -2.21 -3.41
CA ASP A 40 -9.96 -0.99 -4.24
C ASP A 40 -8.56 -0.60 -4.71
N ILE A 41 -8.07 -1.34 -5.71
CA ILE A 41 -6.79 -1.15 -6.36
C ILE A 41 -7.00 -0.43 -7.68
N LYS A 42 -6.21 0.62 -7.92
CA LYS A 42 -6.15 1.32 -9.20
C LYS A 42 -4.71 1.39 -9.70
N ARG A 43 -4.50 1.03 -10.96
CA ARG A 43 -3.25 1.32 -11.67
C ARG A 43 -3.19 2.81 -12.00
N LEU A 44 -2.11 3.46 -11.63
CA LEU A 44 -1.82 4.86 -11.90
C LEU A 44 -1.08 4.97 -13.24
N THR A 45 -1.51 5.92 -14.09
CA THR A 45 -0.86 6.19 -15.38
C THR A 45 0.26 7.20 -15.20
N ASN A 46 1.42 6.99 -15.84
CA ASN A 46 2.58 7.88 -15.78
C ASN A 46 3.08 8.19 -14.36
N PHE A 47 2.96 7.22 -13.45
CA PHE A 47 3.33 7.39 -12.05
C PHE A 47 4.03 6.13 -11.54
N SER A 48 5.15 6.30 -10.83
CA SER A 48 5.82 5.23 -10.08
C SER A 48 5.76 5.64 -8.60
N PRO A 49 5.17 4.83 -7.71
CA PRO A 49 4.68 3.45 -7.89
C PRO A 49 3.40 3.30 -8.73
N GLU A 50 3.31 2.31 -9.62
CA GLU A 50 2.20 2.22 -10.58
C GLU A 50 0.85 1.74 -10.01
N TYR A 51 0.73 1.35 -8.74
CA TYR A 51 -0.54 0.97 -8.13
C TYR A 51 -0.85 1.76 -6.86
N ARG A 52 -2.16 1.88 -6.60
CA ARG A 52 -2.72 2.44 -5.38
C ARG A 52 -3.81 1.55 -4.82
N LEU A 53 -3.66 1.09 -3.58
CA LEU A 53 -4.72 0.47 -2.78
C LEU A 53 -5.38 1.53 -1.88
N ARG A 54 -6.71 1.59 -1.87
CA ARG A 54 -7.48 2.48 -1.00
C ARG A 54 -8.02 1.72 0.22
N ILE A 55 -7.80 2.28 1.41
CA ILE A 55 -8.37 1.78 2.66
C ILE A 55 -8.94 2.96 3.43
N GLY A 56 -10.24 3.20 3.27
CA GLY A 56 -10.91 4.38 3.84
C GLY A 56 -10.23 5.69 3.39
N ASP A 57 -9.61 6.37 4.35
CA ASP A 57 -8.87 7.63 4.15
C ASP A 57 -7.38 7.46 3.86
N TRP A 58 -6.89 6.23 3.75
CA TRP A 58 -5.49 5.93 3.45
C TRP A 58 -5.30 5.45 2.01
N ARG A 59 -4.13 5.75 1.44
CA ARG A 59 -3.70 5.34 0.10
C ARG A 59 -2.32 4.70 0.24
N ILE A 60 -2.23 3.46 -0.19
CA ILE A 60 -0.98 2.71 -0.20
C ILE A 60 -0.48 2.73 -1.63
N LEU A 61 0.69 3.31 -1.85
CA LEU A 61 1.35 3.36 -3.17
C LEU A 61 2.33 2.20 -3.25
N PHE A 62 2.15 1.34 -4.26
CA PHE A 62 2.94 0.13 -4.42
C PHE A 62 3.20 -0.21 -5.88
N GLU A 63 4.19 -1.05 -6.12
CA GLU A 63 4.41 -1.72 -7.40
C GLU A 63 4.26 -3.22 -7.21
N LYS A 64 3.95 -3.91 -8.30
CA LYS A 64 4.03 -5.37 -8.33
C LYS A 64 5.10 -5.80 -9.33
N SER A 65 5.83 -6.85 -9.01
CA SER A 65 6.64 -7.62 -9.97
C SER A 65 6.08 -9.04 -10.06
N GLU A 66 6.76 -9.94 -10.77
CA GLU A 66 6.28 -11.32 -11.01
C GLU A 66 5.83 -12.04 -9.74
N ASN A 67 6.55 -11.87 -8.63
CA ASN A 67 6.27 -12.51 -7.35
C ASN A 67 6.38 -11.59 -6.14
N LYS A 68 6.53 -10.27 -6.31
CA LYS A 68 6.62 -9.32 -5.19
C LYS A 68 5.61 -8.20 -5.28
N VAL A 69 5.20 -7.71 -4.12
CA VAL A 69 4.48 -6.45 -3.95
C VAL A 69 5.35 -5.54 -3.09
N ILE A 70 5.78 -4.42 -3.65
CA ILE A 70 6.69 -3.47 -3.01
C ILE A 70 5.90 -2.25 -2.57
N ILE A 71 5.71 -2.10 -1.26
CA ILE A 71 5.01 -0.96 -0.65
C ILE A 71 5.98 0.20 -0.45
N TYR A 72 5.74 1.32 -1.14
CA TYR A 72 6.63 2.48 -1.10
C TYR A 72 6.19 3.54 -0.10
N ARG A 73 4.89 3.86 -0.06
CA ARG A 73 4.32 4.92 0.77
C ARG A 73 2.93 4.56 1.27
N ILE A 74 2.58 5.05 2.45
CA ILE A 74 1.24 4.95 3.04
C ILE A 74 0.81 6.37 3.41
N LEU A 75 -0.12 6.94 2.65
CA LEU A 75 -0.44 8.36 2.72
C LEU A 75 -1.90 8.55 3.10
N HIS A 76 -2.18 9.55 3.94
CA HIS A 76 -3.55 10.00 4.12
C HIS A 76 -4.06 10.65 2.82
N ARG A 77 -5.37 10.60 2.57
CA ARG A 77 -6.01 11.11 1.33
C ARG A 77 -5.65 12.56 0.98
N ARG A 78 -5.36 13.36 2.00
CA ARG A 78 -5.03 14.79 1.88
C ARG A 78 -3.59 15.02 1.43
N GLU A 79 -2.71 14.05 1.65
CA GLU A 79 -1.28 14.13 1.33
C GLU A 79 -0.97 13.41 0.02
N ALA A 80 -1.74 12.39 -0.34
CA ALA A 80 -1.53 11.59 -1.55
C ALA A 80 -1.77 12.34 -2.88
N TYR A 81 -2.35 13.54 -2.84
CA TYR A 81 -2.66 14.35 -4.02
C TYR A 81 -1.99 15.74 -3.97
N ARG A 82 -1.02 15.94 -3.07
CA ARG A 82 -0.09 17.07 -3.15
C ARG A 82 1.13 16.64 -3.94
#